data_AF-A0A3D1E4I1-F1
#
_entry.id   AF-A0A3D1E4I1-F1
#
_cell.length_a   1.000
_cell.length_b   1.000
_cell.length_c   1.000
_cell.angle_alpha   90.00
_cell.angle_beta   90.00
_cell.angle_gamma   90.00
#
_symmetry.space_group_name_H-M   'P 1'
#
loop_
_entity.id
_entity.type
_entity.pdbx_description
1 polymer ?
#
loop_
_entity_poly.entity_id
_entity_poly.type
_entity_poly.pdbx_seq_one_letter_code
_entity_poly.pdbx_strand_id
1 'polypeptide(L)'
;ARKARRFYGGEVDGVSRQLARYVHKTVKTYMPEMNPMMVYRLDRFGRGGHHRPFNDAGYAGIRIMEAHEDYTKQHQDIRTENGIDYGDVLSGVDFDYNAKLTAVNAISLASLAWAPAAPEQVSIGGIVEADTRLQWTPVADAAYYKVYWRDTTSPTWDHHRMIYGATDATLKGIVIDNYFFGVAAVDADGFESMVVFPNKIMR
;
A
#
# COMPACT_ATOMS: atom_id res chain seq x y z
N ALA A 1 13.95 -9.56 -9.29
CA ALA A 1 13.05 -8.89 -8.33
C ALA A 1 13.73 -7.74 -7.55
N ARG A 2 14.64 -7.98 -6.58
CA ARG A 2 15.21 -6.89 -5.72
C ARG A 2 16.29 -6.00 -6.40
N LYS A 3 17.26 -6.59 -7.12
CA LYS A 3 18.32 -5.84 -7.82
C LYS A 3 17.78 -4.90 -8.91
N ALA A 4 16.76 -5.35 -9.64
CA ALA A 4 16.09 -4.53 -10.67
C ALA A 4 15.37 -3.31 -10.07
N ARG A 5 14.66 -3.47 -8.94
CA ARG A 5 14.01 -2.34 -8.25
C ARG A 5 14.99 -1.28 -7.80
N ARG A 6 16.19 -1.66 -7.34
CA ARG A 6 17.27 -0.72 -7.00
C ARG A 6 17.77 0.06 -8.21
N PHE A 7 17.86 -0.59 -9.37
CA PHE A 7 18.36 0.05 -10.59
C PHE A 7 17.33 1.03 -11.21
N TYR A 8 16.03 0.73 -11.10
CA TYR A 8 14.95 1.55 -11.66
C TYR A 8 14.24 2.46 -10.63
N GLY A 9 14.85 2.73 -9.46
CA GLY A 9 14.28 3.62 -8.43
C GLY A 9 13.09 3.07 -7.62
N GLY A 10 12.63 1.85 -7.88
CA GLY A 10 11.51 1.18 -7.19
C GLY A 10 11.83 0.66 -5.78
N GLU A 11 12.82 1.24 -5.09
CA GLU A 11 13.22 0.86 -3.72
C GLU A 11 12.08 1.03 -2.71
N VAL A 12 11.19 2.00 -2.98
CA VAL A 12 9.99 2.31 -2.19
C VAL A 12 8.70 1.73 -2.78
N ASP A 13 8.81 0.81 -3.74
CA ASP A 13 7.69 0.17 -4.45
C ASP A 13 7.65 -1.35 -4.27
N GLY A 14 8.22 -1.84 -3.16
CA GLY A 14 8.07 -3.21 -2.73
C GLY A 14 6.61 -3.61 -2.46
N VAL A 15 6.34 -4.91 -2.40
CA VAL A 15 4.99 -5.46 -2.21
C VAL A 15 4.31 -4.94 -0.93
N SER A 16 5.05 -4.81 0.17
CA SER A 16 4.54 -4.23 1.42
C SER A 16 4.22 -2.73 1.31
N ARG A 17 4.90 -2.01 0.40
CA ARG A 17 4.60 -0.59 0.14
C ARG A 17 3.33 -0.44 -0.68
N GLN A 18 3.10 -1.32 -1.65
CA GLN A 18 1.83 -1.36 -2.37
C GLN A 18 0.67 -1.73 -1.43
N LEU A 19 0.87 -2.71 -0.54
CA LEU A 19 -0.11 -3.04 0.50
C LEU A 19 -0.39 -1.86 1.44
N ALA A 20 0.65 -1.13 1.89
CA ALA A 20 0.48 0.04 2.74
C ALA A 20 -0.33 1.16 2.04
N ARG A 21 -0.06 1.43 0.76
CA ARG A 21 -0.82 2.41 -0.05
C ARG A 21 -2.26 1.97 -0.26
N TYR A 22 -2.47 0.67 -0.50
CA TYR A 22 -3.79 0.09 -0.64
C TYR A 22 -4.62 0.33 0.63
N VAL A 23 -4.11 -0.09 1.79
CA VAL A 23 -4.79 0.10 3.08
C VAL A 23 -5.03 1.58 3.36
N HIS A 24 -4.04 2.45 3.13
CA HIS A 24 -4.21 3.89 3.30
C HIS A 24 -5.35 4.45 2.44
N LYS A 25 -5.41 4.10 1.15
CA LYS A 25 -6.48 4.52 0.23
C LYS A 25 -7.84 3.99 0.70
N THR A 26 -7.93 2.71 1.04
CA THR A 26 -9.16 2.07 1.50
C THR A 26 -9.68 2.72 2.78
N VAL A 27 -8.81 3.01 3.75
CA VAL A 27 -9.18 3.73 4.97
C VAL A 27 -9.62 5.16 4.65
N LYS A 28 -8.91 5.89 3.79
CA LYS A 28 -9.33 7.25 3.37
C LYS A 28 -10.70 7.27 2.69
N THR A 29 -11.10 6.18 2.04
CA THR A 29 -12.42 6.05 1.40
C THR A 29 -13.52 5.69 2.40
N TYR A 30 -13.31 4.66 3.21
CA TYR A 30 -14.39 4.07 4.01
C TYR A 30 -14.39 4.49 5.49
N MET A 31 -13.24 4.95 6.01
CA MET A 31 -13.08 5.42 7.39
C MET A 31 -12.17 6.67 7.45
N PRO A 32 -12.50 7.76 6.72
CA PRO A 32 -11.66 8.95 6.64
C PRO A 32 -11.39 9.59 8.00
N GLU A 33 -12.29 9.43 8.97
CA GLU A 33 -12.17 9.90 10.34
C GLU A 33 -10.99 9.28 11.11
N MET A 34 -10.51 8.10 10.69
CA MET A 34 -9.31 7.48 11.25
C MET A 34 -8.02 8.20 10.87
N ASN A 35 -8.06 9.07 9.86
CA ASN A 35 -6.96 9.91 9.39
C ASN A 35 -5.60 9.17 9.35
N PRO A 36 -5.45 8.12 8.51
CA PRO A 36 -4.30 7.25 8.54
C PRO A 36 -3.01 7.99 8.15
N MET A 37 -1.94 7.76 8.90
CA MET A 37 -0.59 8.22 8.57
C MET A 37 0.24 7.05 8.01
N MET A 38 0.91 7.26 6.87
CA MET A 38 1.81 6.27 6.30
C MET A 38 3.26 6.51 6.75
N VAL A 39 3.83 5.56 7.49
CA VAL A 39 5.22 5.63 7.97
C VAL A 39 6.17 4.87 7.04
N TYR A 40 7.12 5.58 6.44
CA TYR A 40 8.05 5.03 5.46
C TYR A 40 9.27 4.33 6.07
N ARG A 41 9.10 3.66 7.20
CA ARG A 41 10.15 2.88 7.88
C ARG A 41 9.67 1.45 8.09
N LEU A 42 10.60 0.52 8.28
CA LEU A 42 10.25 -0.86 8.65
C LEU A 42 9.63 -0.89 10.05
N ASP A 43 10.22 -0.17 11.00
CA ASP A 43 9.69 0.01 12.35
C ASP A 43 10.23 1.33 12.95
N ARG A 44 9.80 1.64 14.17
CA ARG A 44 10.35 2.70 15.02
C ARG A 44 11.75 2.35 15.49
N PHE A 45 12.51 3.37 15.86
CA PHE A 45 13.89 3.18 16.32
C PHE A 45 13.96 2.22 17.52
N GLY A 46 14.88 1.25 17.43
CA GLY A 46 15.09 0.25 18.48
C GLY A 46 13.97 -0.79 18.64
N ARG A 47 12.98 -0.82 17.73
CA ARG A 47 11.85 -1.75 17.81
C ARG A 47 11.79 -2.70 16.62
N GLY A 48 11.00 -3.76 16.80
CA GLY A 48 10.65 -4.72 15.76
C GLY A 48 9.17 -5.10 15.85
N GLY A 49 8.70 -5.83 14.85
CA GLY A 49 7.33 -6.31 14.78
C GLY A 49 7.23 -7.58 13.96
N HIS A 50 6.13 -8.31 14.15
CA HIS A 50 5.90 -9.60 13.51
C HIS A 50 5.80 -9.52 11.98
N HIS A 51 5.60 -8.34 11.39
CA HIS A 51 5.61 -8.13 9.95
C HIS A 51 7.02 -8.25 9.33
N ARG A 52 8.09 -8.04 10.11
CA ARG A 52 9.46 -8.05 9.58
C ARG A 52 9.87 -9.42 9.01
N PRO A 53 9.71 -10.56 9.71
CA PRO A 53 10.03 -11.86 9.13
C PRO A 53 9.29 -12.17 7.82
N PHE A 54 8.04 -11.74 7.66
CA PHE A 54 7.29 -11.87 6.40
C PHE A 54 7.94 -11.05 5.28
N ASN A 55 8.29 -9.80 5.58
CA ASN A 55 8.99 -8.93 4.64
C ASN A 55 10.36 -9.51 4.23
N ASP A 56 11.11 -10.06 5.18
CA ASP A 56 12.42 -10.69 4.94
C ASP A 56 12.28 -11.96 4.07
N ALA A 57 11.18 -12.69 4.20
CA ALA A 57 10.81 -13.81 3.33
C ALA A 57 10.19 -13.40 1.98
N GLY A 58 10.00 -12.10 1.73
CA GLY A 58 9.49 -11.56 0.47
C GLY A 58 7.96 -11.42 0.38
N TYR A 59 7.24 -11.72 1.45
CA TYR A 59 5.79 -11.51 1.55
C TYR A 59 5.46 -10.06 1.90
N ALA A 60 4.27 -9.61 1.49
CA ALA A 60 3.76 -8.30 1.89
C ALA A 60 3.37 -8.33 3.38
N GLY A 61 4.01 -7.47 4.17
CA GLY A 61 3.74 -7.31 5.60
C GLY A 61 3.77 -5.84 6.02
N ILE A 62 2.65 -5.37 6.58
CA ILE A 62 2.53 -4.03 7.15
C ILE A 62 2.07 -4.13 8.61
N ARG A 63 2.24 -3.05 9.37
CA ARG A 63 1.69 -2.94 10.73
C ARG A 63 0.73 -1.77 10.79
N ILE A 64 -0.47 -2.03 11.28
CA ILE A 64 -1.48 -1.02 11.62
C ILE A 64 -1.44 -0.86 13.13
N MET A 65 -1.36 0.37 13.60
CA MET A 65 -1.06 0.66 15.00
C MET A 65 -1.45 2.10 15.31
N GLU A 66 -1.66 2.39 16.58
CA GLU A 66 -1.87 3.74 17.06
C GLU A 66 -0.65 4.64 16.81
N ALA A 67 -0.92 5.90 16.49
CA ALA A 67 0.12 6.88 16.23
C ALA A 67 0.79 7.37 17.52
N HIS A 68 0.00 7.46 18.59
CA HIS A 68 0.44 7.92 19.91
C HIS A 68 0.18 6.79 20.90
N GLU A 69 1.27 6.25 21.45
CA GLU A 69 1.16 5.23 22.49
C GLU A 69 1.17 5.89 23.87
N ASP A 70 0.37 5.34 24.78
CA ASP A 70 0.42 5.72 26.20
C ASP A 70 1.50 4.90 26.93
N TYR A 71 2.63 5.55 27.23
CA TYR A 71 3.75 4.93 27.92
C TYR A 71 3.47 4.60 29.40
N THR A 72 2.37 5.08 29.98
CA THR A 72 1.91 4.64 31.30
C THR A 72 1.28 3.24 31.24
N LYS A 73 0.87 2.80 30.05
CA LYS A 73 0.25 1.48 29.82
C LYS A 73 1.22 0.50 29.16
N GLN A 74 1.94 0.95 28.14
CA GLN A 74 2.78 0.07 27.33
C GLN A 74 3.89 -0.64 28.14
N HIS A 75 3.86 -1.98 28.17
CA HIS A 75 4.85 -2.82 28.85
C HIS A 75 5.08 -2.44 30.32
N GLN A 76 4.04 -1.97 31.01
CA GLN A 76 4.12 -1.58 32.40
C GLN A 76 3.49 -2.63 33.31
N ASP A 77 4.18 -2.92 34.41
CA ASP A 77 3.59 -3.62 35.56
C ASP A 77 2.59 -2.70 36.28
N ILE A 78 1.60 -3.31 36.92
CA ILE A 78 0.58 -2.59 37.69
C ILE A 78 1.23 -1.96 38.92
N ARG A 79 1.27 -0.62 38.96
CA ARG A 79 1.76 0.16 40.10
C ARG A 79 1.19 1.57 40.08
N THR A 80 1.24 2.23 41.23
CA THR A 80 1.02 3.68 41.32
C THR A 80 2.32 4.35 41.71
N GLU A 81 2.77 5.32 40.93
CA GLU A 81 4.03 6.03 41.16
C GLU A 81 3.80 7.53 40.95
N ASN A 82 4.14 8.36 41.94
CA ASN A 82 3.92 9.81 41.91
C ASN A 82 2.46 10.22 41.56
N GLY A 83 1.48 9.40 41.96
CA GLY A 83 0.05 9.63 41.68
C GLY A 83 -0.41 9.24 40.27
N ILE A 84 0.44 8.57 39.49
CA ILE A 84 0.11 8.06 38.15
C ILE A 84 -0.06 6.55 38.23
N ASP A 85 -1.18 6.04 37.70
CA ASP A 85 -1.45 4.61 37.61
C ASP A 85 -0.86 4.02 36.33
N TYR A 86 0.11 3.13 36.51
CA TYR A 86 0.76 2.37 35.46
C TYR A 86 0.12 0.98 35.33
N GLY A 87 0.16 0.43 34.13
CA GLY A 87 -0.22 -0.96 33.87
C GLY A 87 -0.94 -1.16 32.54
N ASP A 88 -0.63 -2.25 31.85
CA ASP A 88 -1.38 -2.73 30.70
C ASP A 88 -2.61 -3.53 31.18
N VAL A 89 -3.72 -2.82 31.39
CA VAL A 89 -4.96 -3.36 31.99
C VAL A 89 -6.17 -3.08 31.12
N LEU A 90 -7.19 -3.93 31.22
CA LEU A 90 -8.41 -3.82 30.40
C LEU A 90 -9.10 -2.46 30.53
N SER A 91 -9.05 -1.84 31.71
CA SER A 91 -9.63 -0.50 31.92
C SER A 91 -8.89 0.62 31.18
N GLY A 92 -7.68 0.37 30.70
CA GLY A 92 -6.93 1.29 29.84
C GLY A 92 -7.24 1.16 28.35
N VAL A 93 -8.07 0.18 27.96
CA VAL A 93 -8.44 -0.05 26.55
C VAL A 93 -9.62 0.85 26.17
N ASP A 94 -9.43 1.66 25.13
CA ASP A 94 -10.53 2.32 24.42
C ASP A 94 -11.18 1.31 23.46
N PHE A 95 -12.35 0.78 23.86
CA PHE A 95 -13.07 -0.22 23.07
C PHE A 95 -13.63 0.34 21.76
N ASP A 96 -14.03 1.61 21.73
CA ASP A 96 -14.56 2.24 20.52
C ASP A 96 -13.44 2.43 19.49
N TYR A 97 -12.27 2.87 19.93
CA TYR A 97 -11.09 2.95 19.08
C TYR A 97 -10.62 1.57 18.60
N ASN A 98 -10.62 0.56 19.48
CA ASN A 98 -10.29 -0.82 19.09
C ASN A 98 -11.27 -1.39 18.05
N ALA A 99 -12.56 -1.09 18.18
CA ALA A 99 -13.57 -1.48 17.19
C ALA A 99 -13.30 -0.83 15.83
N LYS A 100 -12.90 0.46 15.80
CA LYS A 100 -12.52 1.14 14.56
C LYS A 100 -11.26 0.54 13.92
N LEU A 101 -10.22 0.23 14.71
CA LEU A 101 -9.03 -0.45 14.18
C LEU A 101 -9.35 -1.85 13.65
N THR A 102 -10.28 -2.56 14.29
CA THR A 102 -10.78 -3.84 13.81
C THR A 102 -11.50 -3.69 12.47
N ALA A 103 -12.38 -2.68 12.34
CA ALA A 103 -13.06 -2.36 11.09
C ALA A 103 -12.07 -2.01 9.96
N VAL A 104 -11.02 -1.22 10.24
CA VAL A 104 -9.95 -0.94 9.26
C VAL A 104 -9.31 -2.22 8.70
N ASN A 105 -9.01 -3.19 9.57
CA ASN A 105 -8.48 -4.49 9.14
C ASN A 105 -9.50 -5.26 8.29
N ALA A 106 -10.76 -5.34 8.74
CA ALA A 106 -11.82 -6.06 8.04
C ALA A 106 -12.09 -5.48 6.65
N ILE A 107 -12.21 -4.16 6.51
CA ILE A 107 -12.42 -3.48 5.22
C ILE A 107 -11.25 -3.76 4.28
N SER A 108 -10.01 -3.68 4.79
CA SER A 108 -8.81 -3.92 3.97
C SER A 108 -8.75 -5.35 3.44
N LEU A 109 -9.04 -6.34 4.30
CA LEU A 109 -9.04 -7.76 3.93
C LEU A 109 -10.19 -8.09 2.97
N ALA A 110 -11.40 -7.60 3.24
CA ALA A 110 -12.56 -7.82 2.39
C ALA A 110 -12.35 -7.20 1.00
N SER A 111 -11.83 -5.97 0.94
CA SER A 111 -11.54 -5.29 -0.34
C SER A 111 -10.52 -6.07 -1.19
N LEU A 112 -9.48 -6.63 -0.55
CA LEU A 112 -8.50 -7.47 -1.26
C LEU A 112 -9.08 -8.83 -1.68
N ALA A 113 -9.96 -9.41 -0.88
CA ALA A 113 -10.56 -10.71 -1.16
C ALA A 113 -11.61 -10.66 -2.27
N TRP A 114 -12.33 -9.55 -2.40
CA TRP A 114 -13.29 -9.33 -3.48
C TRP A 114 -12.64 -8.87 -4.78
N ALA A 115 -11.48 -8.22 -4.70
CA ALA A 115 -10.75 -7.78 -5.89
C ALA A 115 -10.28 -8.95 -6.78
N PRO A 116 -10.15 -8.70 -8.10
CA PRO A 116 -9.51 -9.65 -8.99
C PRO A 116 -8.01 -9.76 -8.66
N ALA A 117 -7.36 -10.80 -9.19
CA ALA A 117 -5.92 -10.93 -9.08
C ALA A 117 -5.18 -9.72 -9.67
N ALA A 118 -3.98 -9.43 -9.17
CA ALA A 118 -3.16 -8.36 -9.75
C ALA A 118 -2.50 -8.86 -11.06
N PRO A 119 -2.23 -7.97 -12.05
CA PRO A 119 -1.50 -8.38 -13.25
C PRO A 119 -0.12 -8.97 -12.92
N GLU A 120 0.20 -10.16 -13.43
CA GLU A 120 1.48 -10.80 -13.13
C GLU A 120 2.68 -10.04 -13.72
N GLN A 121 2.53 -9.54 -14.94
CA GLN A 121 3.57 -8.78 -15.63
C GLN A 121 3.05 -7.39 -16.00
N VAL A 122 3.83 -6.37 -15.67
CA VAL A 122 3.64 -5.00 -16.13
C VAL A 122 4.94 -4.56 -16.78
N SER A 123 4.86 -4.26 -18.07
CA SER A 123 5.98 -3.82 -18.89
C SER A 123 5.88 -2.31 -19.11
N ILE A 124 7.02 -1.63 -19.08
CA ILE A 124 7.10 -0.19 -19.33
C ILE A 124 8.08 0.12 -20.47
N GLY A 125 7.72 1.10 -21.30
CA GLY A 125 8.51 1.63 -22.42
C GLY A 125 8.31 3.14 -22.58
N GLY A 126 8.94 3.73 -23.61
CA GLY A 126 9.02 5.19 -23.78
C GLY A 126 10.38 5.77 -23.39
N ILE A 127 11.45 4.97 -23.50
CA ILE A 127 12.82 5.40 -23.20
C ILE A 127 13.26 6.44 -24.24
N VAL A 128 13.64 7.64 -23.79
CA VAL A 128 13.99 8.81 -24.64
C VAL A 128 12.80 9.30 -25.51
N GLU A 129 11.57 9.07 -25.05
CA GLU A 129 10.36 9.62 -25.66
C GLU A 129 9.63 10.57 -24.70
N ALA A 130 8.79 11.46 -25.23
CA ALA A 130 7.95 12.34 -24.42
C ALA A 130 6.70 11.64 -23.83
N ASP A 131 6.46 10.40 -24.25
CA ASP A 131 5.28 9.61 -23.90
C ASP A 131 5.71 8.31 -23.20
N THR A 132 5.01 7.94 -22.13
CA THR A 132 5.22 6.64 -21.46
C THR A 132 4.26 5.60 -22.01
N ARG A 133 4.74 4.37 -22.24
CA ARG A 133 3.92 3.23 -22.68
C ARG A 133 3.91 2.14 -21.62
N LEU A 134 2.74 1.57 -21.33
CA LEU A 134 2.55 0.47 -20.39
C LEU A 134 1.80 -0.67 -21.09
N GLN A 135 2.16 -1.91 -20.78
CA GLN A 135 1.49 -3.11 -21.26
C GLN A 135 1.51 -4.15 -20.15
N TRP A 136 0.42 -4.86 -19.94
CA TRP A 136 0.30 -5.84 -18.87
C TRP A 136 -0.34 -7.14 -19.32
N THR A 137 -0.19 -8.18 -18.50
CA THR A 137 -0.89 -9.45 -18.70
C THR A 137 -2.38 -9.28 -18.38
N PRO A 138 -3.28 -9.84 -19.20
CA PRO A 138 -4.70 -9.86 -18.86
C PRO A 138 -4.95 -10.64 -17.56
N VAL A 139 -5.92 -10.18 -16.79
CA VAL A 139 -6.39 -10.78 -15.54
C VAL A 139 -7.81 -11.29 -15.76
N ALA A 140 -8.08 -12.52 -15.33
CA ALA A 140 -9.44 -13.07 -15.33
C ALA A 140 -10.36 -12.23 -14.44
N ASP A 141 -11.62 -12.06 -14.86
CA ASP A 141 -12.65 -11.30 -14.13
C ASP A 141 -12.38 -9.78 -13.98
N ALA A 142 -11.32 -9.26 -14.61
CA ALA A 142 -11.11 -7.82 -14.70
C ALA A 142 -12.08 -7.20 -15.71
N ALA A 143 -12.96 -6.31 -15.23
CA ALA A 143 -13.83 -5.50 -16.08
C ALA A 143 -13.04 -4.38 -16.78
N TYR A 144 -12.03 -3.82 -16.10
CA TYR A 144 -11.13 -2.81 -16.63
C TYR A 144 -9.83 -2.73 -15.81
N TYR A 145 -8.90 -1.89 -16.26
CA TYR A 145 -7.64 -1.63 -15.56
C TYR A 145 -7.51 -0.17 -15.19
N LYS A 146 -6.80 0.11 -14.09
CA LYS A 146 -6.32 1.45 -13.76
C LYS A 146 -4.83 1.52 -13.97
N VAL A 147 -4.42 2.43 -14.84
CA VAL A 147 -3.03 2.84 -15.01
C VAL A 147 -2.77 4.02 -14.09
N TYR A 148 -1.86 3.84 -13.15
CA TYR A 148 -1.46 4.83 -12.17
C TYR A 148 -0.13 5.49 -12.53
N TRP A 149 0.01 6.76 -12.16
CA TRP A 149 1.30 7.43 -12.06
C TRP A 149 1.35 8.37 -10.86
N ARG A 150 2.55 8.63 -10.36
CA ARG A 150 2.82 9.51 -9.22
C ARG A 150 4.19 10.15 -9.33
N ASP A 151 4.37 11.30 -8.69
CA ASP A 151 5.69 11.91 -8.56
C ASP A 151 6.64 10.96 -7.84
N THR A 152 7.93 11.03 -8.17
CA THR A 152 8.97 10.20 -7.53
C THR A 152 9.08 10.43 -6.01
N THR A 153 8.56 11.56 -5.53
CA THR A 153 8.52 11.95 -4.11
C THR A 153 7.18 11.64 -3.43
N SER A 154 6.11 11.33 -4.18
CA SER A 154 4.78 11.16 -3.60
C SER A 154 4.65 9.83 -2.85
N PRO A 155 4.06 9.80 -1.64
CA PRO A 155 3.80 8.57 -0.92
C PRO A 155 2.55 7.82 -1.43
N THR A 156 1.74 8.42 -2.32
CA THR A 156 0.47 7.87 -2.80
C THR A 156 0.45 7.76 -4.31
N TRP A 157 -0.54 7.05 -4.84
CA TRP A 157 -0.85 7.11 -6.27
C TRP A 157 -1.71 8.35 -6.53
N ASP A 158 -1.14 9.34 -7.22
CA ASP A 158 -1.74 10.68 -7.33
C ASP A 158 -2.67 10.79 -8.52
N HIS A 159 -2.36 10.07 -9.58
CA HIS A 159 -3.09 10.13 -10.83
C HIS A 159 -3.40 8.72 -11.35
N HIS A 160 -4.52 8.60 -12.06
CA HIS A 160 -4.87 7.37 -12.74
C HIS A 160 -5.71 7.60 -13.99
N ARG A 161 -5.70 6.61 -14.88
CA ARG A 161 -6.58 6.51 -16.03
C ARG A 161 -7.19 5.12 -16.11
N MET A 162 -8.49 5.05 -16.40
CA MET A 162 -9.21 3.79 -16.62
C MET A 162 -9.03 3.32 -18.07
N ILE A 163 -8.79 2.04 -18.26
CA ILE A 163 -8.54 1.39 -19.54
C ILE A 163 -9.49 0.20 -19.68
N TYR A 164 -10.37 0.26 -20.68
CA TYR A 164 -11.38 -0.76 -20.95
C TYR A 164 -11.02 -1.55 -22.21
N GLY A 165 -11.20 -2.87 -22.18
CA GLY A 165 -11.03 -3.74 -23.36
C GLY A 165 -9.61 -3.81 -23.95
N ALA A 166 -8.61 -3.27 -23.25
CA ALA A 166 -7.21 -3.27 -23.68
C ALA A 166 -6.27 -3.59 -22.51
N THR A 167 -5.09 -4.10 -22.85
CA THR A 167 -4.03 -4.44 -21.87
C THR A 167 -2.77 -3.62 -22.10
N ASP A 168 -2.93 -2.45 -22.70
CA ASP A 168 -1.88 -1.48 -22.96
C ASP A 168 -2.43 -0.05 -22.88
N ALA A 169 -1.52 0.90 -22.65
CA ALA A 169 -1.84 2.32 -22.65
C ALA A 169 -0.62 3.18 -22.97
N THR A 170 -0.85 4.26 -23.71
CA THR A 170 0.11 5.36 -23.88
C THR A 170 -0.34 6.59 -23.11
N LEU A 171 0.53 7.09 -22.24
CA LEU A 171 0.37 8.32 -21.47
C LEU A 171 1.10 9.46 -22.19
N LYS A 172 0.35 10.23 -22.98
CA LYS A 172 0.89 11.31 -23.79
C LYS A 172 1.40 12.47 -22.92
N GLY A 173 2.61 12.95 -23.17
CA GLY A 173 3.24 14.05 -22.45
C GLY A 173 3.65 13.72 -21.01
N ILE A 174 3.56 12.44 -20.62
CA ILE A 174 4.02 11.96 -19.31
C ILE A 174 5.37 11.27 -19.53
N VAL A 175 6.44 11.99 -19.20
CA VAL A 175 7.82 11.52 -19.37
C VAL A 175 8.16 10.45 -18.33
N ILE A 176 8.68 9.31 -18.79
CA ILE A 176 8.93 8.13 -17.97
C ILE A 176 9.84 8.39 -16.76
N ASP A 177 10.85 9.25 -16.90
CA ASP A 177 11.85 9.50 -15.87
C ASP A 177 11.34 10.38 -14.71
N ASN A 178 10.23 11.10 -14.91
CA ASN A 178 9.69 12.04 -13.93
C ASN A 178 8.72 11.38 -12.93
N TYR A 179 8.24 10.18 -13.24
CA TYR A 179 7.14 9.55 -12.52
C TYR A 179 7.42 8.07 -12.23
N PHE A 180 6.73 7.57 -11.22
CA PHE A 180 6.52 6.15 -11.05
C PHE A 180 5.18 5.73 -11.63
N PHE A 181 5.09 4.48 -12.06
CA PHE A 181 3.91 3.93 -12.73
C PHE A 181 3.47 2.62 -12.08
N GLY A 182 2.20 2.27 -12.28
CA GLY A 182 1.69 0.97 -11.90
C GLY A 182 0.36 0.66 -12.54
N VAL A 183 -0.03 -0.61 -12.49
CA VAL A 183 -1.33 -1.07 -13.03
C VAL A 183 -2.05 -1.89 -11.98
N ALA A 184 -3.35 -1.67 -11.82
CA ALA A 184 -4.24 -2.54 -11.06
C ALA A 184 -5.39 -3.03 -11.95
N ALA A 185 -5.84 -4.25 -11.70
CA ALA A 185 -7.08 -4.77 -12.27
C ALA A 185 -8.27 -4.35 -11.40
N VAL A 186 -9.42 -4.16 -12.02
CA VAL A 186 -10.68 -3.83 -11.34
C VAL A 186 -11.78 -4.73 -11.85
N ASP A 187 -12.56 -5.32 -10.95
CA ASP A 187 -13.72 -6.16 -11.30
C ASP A 187 -14.95 -5.31 -11.68
N ALA A 188 -16.06 -5.99 -11.94
CA ALA A 188 -17.34 -5.36 -12.27
C ALA A 188 -17.99 -4.60 -11.10
N ASP A 189 -17.67 -4.98 -9.86
CA ASP A 189 -18.19 -4.36 -8.64
C ASP A 189 -17.33 -3.16 -8.17
N GLY A 190 -16.18 -2.95 -8.82
CA GLY A 190 -15.27 -1.84 -8.57
C GLY A 190 -14.14 -2.13 -7.57
N PHE A 191 -13.97 -3.38 -7.13
CA PHE A 191 -12.85 -3.77 -6.27
C PHE A 191 -11.56 -3.87 -7.07
N GLU A 192 -10.53 -3.28 -6.51
CA GLU A 192 -9.25 -3.07 -7.17
C GLU A 192 -8.20 -4.00 -6.57
N SER A 193 -7.39 -4.63 -7.43
CA SER A 193 -6.22 -5.39 -7.00
C SER A 193 -5.16 -4.49 -6.36
N MET A 194 -4.12 -5.07 -5.75
CA MET A 194 -2.92 -4.28 -5.48
C MET A 194 -2.32 -3.73 -6.77
N VAL A 195 -1.76 -2.52 -6.71
CA VAL A 195 -1.04 -1.92 -7.84
C VAL A 195 0.28 -2.64 -8.06
N VAL A 196 0.53 -3.03 -9.31
CA VAL A 196 1.75 -3.71 -9.73
C VAL A 196 2.68 -2.70 -10.39
N PHE A 197 3.84 -2.52 -9.76
CA PHE A 197 4.93 -1.72 -10.30
C PHE A 197 5.56 -2.43 -11.50
N PRO A 198 5.96 -1.72 -12.57
CA PRO A 198 6.63 -2.31 -13.73
C PRO A 198 7.75 -3.26 -13.35
N ASN A 199 7.67 -4.48 -13.85
CA ASN A 199 8.61 -5.57 -13.57
C ASN A 199 9.31 -6.08 -14.84
N LYS A 200 9.04 -5.45 -15.99
CA LYS A 200 9.67 -5.72 -17.29
C LYS A 200 9.85 -4.44 -18.08
N ILE A 201 10.88 -4.39 -18.93
CA ILE A 201 11.09 -3.31 -19.91
C ILE A 201 10.57 -3.80 -21.27
N MET A 202 9.82 -2.94 -21.97
CA MET A 202 9.48 -3.17 -23.37
C MET A 202 10.75 -3.06 -24.21
N ARG A 203 11.04 -4.09 -25.00
CA ARG A 203 12.12 -4.07 -25.99
C ARG A 203 11.55 -3.71 -27.34
#